data_AF-A0A815BH17-F1
#
_entry.id   AF-A0A815BH17-F1
#
_cell.length_a   1.000
_cell.length_b   1.000
_cell.length_c   1.000
_cell.angle_alpha   90.00
_cell.angle_beta   90.00
_cell.angle_gamma   90.00
#
_symmetry.space_group_name_H-M   'P 1'
#
loop_
_entity.id
_entity.type
_entity.pdbx_description
1 polymer ?
#
loop_
_entity_poly.entity_id
_entity_poly.type
_entity_poly.pdbx_seq_one_letter_code
_entity_poly.pdbx_strand_id
1 'polypeptide(L)'
;MATANNRAKCSICNKANTTYVCSGCSKGFCFQHLTEHRQILGNKLEEIVSDHDQFQQTIIQKKQNPLNSSLIQQINQWETDSIDQIQQTAKECRETLMTLTEKSINDIENKFIELSQKLKGIREENEFNDFDLNNFQLQLTQITEELNKPSNISIRQDSQEFIKKISVISSPFGSINGLVFGSLVKFGCSGSGGQTTANTNSAFSIGSTNQSIFGNSLKSGYHGFG
;
A
#
# COMPACT_ATOMS: atom_id res chain seq x y z
N MET A 1 32.98 68.66 30.75
CA MET A 1 32.77 67.28 31.23
C MET A 1 31.27 67.00 31.17
N ALA A 2 30.78 66.38 30.09
CA ALA A 2 29.35 66.16 29.86
C ALA A 2 29.00 64.71 30.25
N THR A 3 28.33 64.53 31.39
CA THR A 3 27.76 63.23 31.77
C THR A 3 26.46 63.04 31.00
N ALA A 4 26.53 62.38 29.84
CA ALA A 4 25.34 61.95 29.10
C ALA A 4 24.58 60.92 29.96
N ASN A 5 23.48 61.35 30.55
CA ASN A 5 22.60 60.51 31.36
C ASN A 5 21.80 59.60 30.42
N ASN A 6 22.44 58.56 29.88
CA ASN A 6 21.85 57.64 28.90
C ASN A 6 20.95 56.63 29.63
N ARG A 7 19.82 57.11 30.15
CA ARG A 7 18.81 56.28 30.80
C ARG A 7 18.30 55.28 29.77
N ALA A 8 18.40 53.99 30.09
CA ALA A 8 17.82 52.94 29.28
C ALA A 8 16.33 53.24 29.02
N LYS A 9 15.90 53.09 27.77
CA LYS A 9 14.53 53.38 27.34
C LYS A 9 13.79 52.09 27.05
N CYS A 10 12.49 52.09 27.32
CA CYS A 10 11.65 50.93 26.99
C CYS A 10 11.60 50.72 25.47
N SER A 11 11.81 49.49 25.01
CA SER A 11 11.78 49.09 23.59
C SER A 11 10.42 49.23 22.91
N ILE A 12 9.32 49.42 23.66
CA ILE A 12 7.97 49.59 23.11
C ILE A 12 7.55 51.08 23.13
N CYS A 13 7.62 51.75 24.28
CA CYS A 13 7.12 53.13 24.40
C CYS A 13 8.18 54.23 24.42
N ASN A 14 9.47 53.88 24.36
CA ASN A 14 10.62 54.80 24.31
C ASN A 14 10.73 55.82 25.47
N LYS A 15 9.98 55.61 26.56
CA LYS A 15 10.04 56.45 27.77
C LYS A 15 11.29 56.10 28.60
N ALA A 16 11.98 57.13 29.09
CA ALA A 16 13.17 57.02 29.93
C ALA A 16 12.80 56.75 31.39
N ASN A 17 12.46 55.49 31.69
CA ASN A 17 12.10 54.98 33.02
C ASN A 17 13.03 53.81 33.42
N THR A 18 12.90 53.30 34.65
CA THR A 18 13.53 52.02 35.05
C THR A 18 13.12 50.92 34.08
N THR A 19 14.10 50.37 33.37
CA THR A 19 13.90 49.26 32.41
C THR A 19 14.37 47.94 33.00
N TYR A 20 13.62 46.88 32.73
CA TYR A 20 13.96 45.51 33.04
C TYR A 20 14.28 44.78 31.73
N VAL A 21 15.39 44.04 31.70
CA VAL A 21 15.81 43.29 30.50
C VAL A 21 15.25 41.88 30.57
N CYS A 22 14.56 41.45 29.51
CA CYS A 22 14.18 40.04 29.35
C CYS A 22 15.39 39.26 28.83
N SER A 23 15.85 38.22 29.56
CA SER A 23 16.99 37.40 29.15
C SER A 23 16.75 36.64 27.85
N GLY A 24 15.49 36.28 27.55
CA GLY A 24 15.15 35.49 26.37
C GLY A 24 15.14 36.28 25.05
N CYS A 25 14.75 37.55 25.06
CA CYS A 25 14.74 38.39 23.85
C CYS A 25 15.72 39.57 23.89
N SER A 26 16.48 39.71 24.98
CA SER A 26 17.48 40.77 25.23
C SER A 26 16.96 42.21 25.09
N LYS A 27 15.65 42.41 25.17
CA LYS A 27 15.00 43.73 25.09
C LYS A 27 14.71 44.30 26.48
N GLY A 28 14.84 45.62 26.60
CA GLY A 28 14.55 46.37 27.83
C GLY A 28 13.11 46.90 27.83
N PHE A 29 12.32 46.56 28.84
CA PHE A 29 10.92 46.98 28.95
C PHE A 29 10.70 47.80 30.22
N CYS A 30 9.79 48.78 30.19
CA CYS A 30 9.23 49.27 31.45
C CYS A 30 8.34 48.19 32.07
N PHE A 31 8.03 48.29 33.37
CA PHE A 31 7.27 47.28 34.10
C PHE A 31 5.97 46.84 33.38
N GLN A 32 5.18 47.80 32.89
CA GLN A 32 3.91 47.51 32.19
C GLN A 32 4.13 46.66 30.92
N HIS A 33 5.03 47.09 30.03
CA HIS A 33 5.32 46.36 28.79
C HIS A 33 6.04 45.03 29.04
N LEU A 34 6.74 44.88 30.18
CA LEU A 34 7.30 43.58 30.60
C LEU A 34 6.17 42.61 30.98
N THR A 35 5.16 43.08 31.71
CA THR A 35 3.99 42.27 32.07
C THR A 35 3.21 41.85 30.84
N GLU A 36 2.96 42.78 29.91
CA GLU A 36 2.32 42.47 28.61
C GLU A 36 3.15 41.46 27.80
N HIS A 37 4.48 41.64 27.73
CA HIS A 37 5.37 40.67 27.07
C HIS A 37 5.28 39.28 27.67
N ARG A 38 5.26 39.17 29.02
CA ARG A 38 5.08 37.88 29.71
C ARG A 38 3.71 37.28 29.46
N GLN A 39 2.66 38.08 29.41
CA GLN A 39 1.32 37.62 29.09
C GLN A 39 1.26 37.03 27.68
N ILE A 40 1.88 37.68 26.68
CA ILE A 40 1.98 37.15 25.31
C ILE A 40 2.71 35.80 25.28
N LEU A 41 3.79 35.64 26.07
CA LEU A 41 4.49 34.35 26.18
C LEU A 41 3.63 33.28 26.85
N GLY A 42 2.84 33.65 27.87
CA GLY A 42 1.88 32.75 28.50
C GLY A 42 0.85 32.23 27.49
N ASN A 43 0.24 33.13 26.72
CA ASN A 43 -0.74 32.76 25.69
C ASN A 43 -0.13 31.83 24.62
N LYS A 44 1.13 32.08 24.21
CA LYS A 44 1.83 31.19 23.26
C LYS A 44 2.10 29.81 23.85
N LEU A 45 2.39 29.73 25.14
CA LEU A 45 2.57 28.44 25.81
C LEU A 45 1.25 27.67 25.88
N GLU A 46 0.14 28.35 26.18
CA GLU A 46 -1.20 27.75 26.18
C GLU A 46 -1.56 27.19 24.79
N GLU A 47 -1.22 27.90 23.71
CA GLU A 47 -1.38 27.41 22.33
C GLU A 47 -0.56 26.12 22.10
N ILE A 48 0.72 26.10 22.50
CA ILE A 48 1.57 24.91 22.37
C ILE A 48 1.03 23.73 23.20
N VAL A 49 0.51 23.98 24.40
CA VAL A 49 -0.10 22.94 25.25
C VAL A 49 -1.37 22.40 24.60
N SER A 50 -2.21 23.28 24.02
CA SER A 50 -3.40 22.86 23.29
C SER A 50 -3.06 21.99 22.08
N ASP A 51 -2.05 22.37 21.30
CA ASP A 51 -1.57 21.59 20.15
C ASP A 51 -1.03 20.22 20.59
N HIS A 52 -0.28 20.19 21.68
CA HIS A 52 0.23 18.95 22.28
C HIS A 52 -0.92 18.00 22.65
N ASP A 53 -1.93 18.51 23.34
CA ASP A 53 -3.06 17.71 23.80
C ASP A 53 -3.91 17.20 22.63
N GLN A 54 -4.12 18.03 21.60
CA GLN A 54 -4.78 17.60 20.37
C GLN A 54 -3.99 16.50 19.64
N PHE A 55 -2.67 16.62 19.59
CA PHE A 55 -1.81 15.60 18.99
C PHE A 55 -1.84 14.30 19.81
N GLN A 56 -1.83 14.39 21.14
CA GLN A 56 -1.98 13.24 22.02
C GLN A 56 -3.32 12.51 21.78
N GLN A 57 -4.42 13.24 21.63
CA GLN A 57 -5.72 12.64 21.28
C GLN A 57 -5.67 11.94 19.92
N THR A 58 -5.00 12.53 18.93
CA THR A 58 -4.81 11.91 17.60
C THR A 58 -4.04 10.58 17.69
N ILE A 59 -2.99 10.52 18.53
CA ILE A 59 -2.25 9.27 18.78
C ILE A 59 -3.16 8.23 19.43
N ILE A 60 -3.95 8.61 20.45
CA ILE A 60 -4.87 7.69 21.14
C ILE A 60 -5.89 7.12 20.15
N GLN A 61 -6.50 7.97 19.31
CA GLN A 61 -7.45 7.53 18.29
C GLN A 61 -6.83 6.56 17.27
N LYS A 62 -5.62 6.86 16.78
CA LYS A 62 -4.90 5.94 15.87
C LYS A 62 -4.53 4.62 16.54
N LYS A 63 -4.20 4.63 17.83
CA LYS A 63 -3.91 3.42 18.61
C LYS A 63 -5.16 2.57 18.84
N GLN A 64 -6.33 3.19 19.02
CA GLN A 64 -7.59 2.48 19.18
C GLN A 64 -8.06 1.80 17.88
N ASN A 65 -7.80 2.43 16.73
CA ASN A 65 -8.21 1.91 15.42
C ASN A 65 -7.02 1.75 14.45
N PRO A 66 -6.08 0.82 14.72
CA PRO A 66 -4.91 0.61 13.85
C PRO A 66 -5.29 0.11 12.45
N LEU A 67 -6.47 -0.49 12.32
CA LEU A 67 -7.04 -0.96 11.05
C LEU A 67 -7.51 0.18 10.14
N ASN A 68 -7.74 1.38 10.68
CA ASN A 68 -8.06 2.58 9.89
C ASN A 68 -6.80 3.29 9.40
N SER A 69 -5.74 2.53 9.11
CA SER A 69 -4.52 3.08 8.53
C SER A 69 -4.56 2.97 7.00
N SER A 70 -3.94 3.93 6.32
CA SER A 70 -3.80 3.91 4.86
C SER A 70 -3.02 2.69 4.35
N LEU A 71 -2.22 2.05 5.20
CA LEU A 71 -1.50 0.80 4.87
C LEU A 71 -2.46 -0.38 4.77
N ILE A 72 -3.45 -0.48 5.68
CA ILE A 72 -4.49 -1.52 5.59
C ILE A 72 -5.37 -1.30 4.36
N GLN A 73 -5.70 -0.05 4.02
CA GLN A 73 -6.42 0.25 2.78
C GLN A 73 -5.67 -0.23 1.53
N GLN A 74 -4.33 -0.12 1.51
CA GLN A 74 -3.52 -0.65 0.40
C GLN A 74 -3.58 -2.19 0.32
N ILE A 75 -3.58 -2.88 1.46
CA ILE A 75 -3.74 -4.34 1.50
C ILE A 75 -5.13 -4.73 0.97
N ASN A 76 -6.19 -4.07 1.44
CA ASN A 76 -7.56 -4.34 1.01
C ASN A 76 -7.75 -4.06 -0.49
N GLN A 77 -7.14 -2.99 -1.01
CA GLN A 77 -7.19 -2.69 -2.44
C GLN A 77 -6.49 -3.78 -3.25
N TRP A 78 -5.28 -4.18 -2.84
CA TRP A 78 -4.56 -5.27 -3.51
C TRP A 78 -5.34 -6.59 -3.47
N GLU A 79 -5.99 -6.91 -2.36
CA GLU A 79 -6.85 -8.10 -2.23
C GLU A 79 -8.02 -8.04 -3.22
N THR A 80 -8.72 -6.91 -3.26
CA THR A 80 -9.86 -6.69 -4.18
C THR A 80 -9.41 -6.82 -5.64
N ASP A 81 -8.34 -6.12 -6.02
CA ASP A 81 -7.81 -6.15 -7.39
C ASP A 81 -7.37 -7.57 -7.79
N SER A 82 -6.81 -8.34 -6.85
CA SER A 82 -6.36 -9.71 -7.10
C SER A 82 -7.54 -10.67 -7.30
N ILE A 83 -8.60 -10.52 -6.51
CA ILE A 83 -9.83 -11.31 -6.66
C ILE A 83 -10.48 -11.01 -8.02
N ASP A 84 -10.58 -9.74 -8.39
CA ASP A 84 -11.17 -9.33 -9.66
C ASP A 84 -10.40 -9.91 -10.86
N GLN A 85 -9.07 -9.91 -10.81
CA GLN A 85 -8.23 -10.55 -11.83
C GLN A 85 -8.53 -12.06 -11.95
N ILE A 86 -8.60 -12.78 -10.83
CA ILE A 86 -8.92 -14.22 -10.83
C ILE A 86 -10.30 -14.46 -11.45
N GLN A 87 -11.30 -13.67 -11.06
CA GLN A 87 -12.65 -13.82 -11.56
C GLN A 87 -12.75 -13.54 -13.06
N GLN A 88 -12.10 -12.47 -13.52
CA GLN A 88 -12.08 -12.10 -14.94
C GLN A 88 -11.41 -13.18 -15.80
N THR A 89 -10.23 -13.66 -15.41
CA THR A 89 -9.56 -14.75 -16.13
C THR A 89 -10.37 -16.04 -16.11
N ALA A 90 -11.00 -16.39 -14.98
CA ALA A 90 -11.88 -17.56 -14.91
C ALA A 90 -13.11 -17.41 -15.84
N LYS A 91 -13.65 -16.20 -15.97
CA LYS A 91 -14.76 -15.91 -16.89
C LYS A 91 -14.32 -16.07 -18.36
N GLU A 92 -13.20 -15.47 -18.74
CA GLU A 92 -12.64 -15.56 -20.10
C GLU A 92 -12.33 -17.03 -20.49
N CYS A 93 -11.77 -17.80 -19.57
CA CYS A 93 -11.53 -19.23 -19.77
C CYS A 93 -12.82 -20.02 -19.97
N ARG A 94 -13.88 -19.73 -19.20
CA ARG A 94 -15.20 -20.39 -19.36
C ARG A 94 -15.84 -20.03 -20.68
N GLU A 95 -15.81 -18.77 -21.08
CA GLU A 95 -16.35 -18.30 -22.37
C GLU A 95 -15.62 -18.97 -23.54
N THR A 96 -14.28 -19.00 -23.49
CA THR A 96 -13.46 -19.70 -24.50
C THR A 96 -13.80 -21.19 -24.55
N LEU A 97 -13.92 -21.84 -23.40
CA LEU A 97 -14.28 -23.26 -23.32
C LEU A 97 -15.67 -23.52 -23.90
N MET A 98 -16.65 -22.66 -23.63
CA MET A 98 -18.00 -22.76 -24.21
C MET A 98 -17.95 -22.70 -25.73
N THR A 99 -17.26 -21.71 -26.32
CA THR A 99 -17.14 -21.59 -27.77
C THR A 99 -16.44 -22.80 -28.40
N LEU A 100 -15.36 -23.30 -27.78
CA LEU A 100 -14.67 -24.50 -28.26
C LEU A 100 -15.57 -25.75 -28.17
N THR A 101 -16.34 -25.86 -27.09
CA THR A 101 -17.27 -26.98 -26.88
C THR A 101 -18.42 -26.94 -27.89
N GLU A 102 -19.02 -25.78 -28.12
CA GLU A 102 -20.04 -25.58 -29.16
C GLU A 102 -19.53 -25.98 -30.54
N LYS A 103 -18.32 -25.55 -30.90
CA LYS A 103 -17.69 -25.96 -32.16
C LYS A 103 -17.51 -27.47 -32.24
N SER A 104 -17.01 -28.10 -31.16
CA SER A 104 -16.83 -29.55 -31.12
C SER A 104 -18.16 -30.30 -31.25
N ILE A 105 -19.23 -29.80 -30.63
CA ILE A 105 -20.57 -30.38 -30.73
C ILE A 105 -21.09 -30.27 -32.17
N ASN A 106 -20.93 -29.12 -32.81
CA ASN A 106 -21.34 -28.94 -34.21
C ASN A 106 -20.57 -29.87 -35.16
N ASP A 107 -19.27 -30.06 -34.93
CA ASP A 107 -18.46 -31.01 -35.72
C ASP A 107 -18.95 -32.45 -35.53
N ILE A 108 -19.32 -32.83 -34.30
CA ILE A 108 -19.91 -34.14 -33.99
C ILE A 108 -21.29 -34.30 -34.65
N GLU A 109 -22.13 -33.28 -34.60
CA GLU A 109 -23.45 -33.28 -35.23
C GLU A 109 -23.34 -33.49 -36.75
N ASN A 110 -22.40 -32.82 -37.41
CA ASN A 110 -22.14 -33.03 -38.84
C ASN A 110 -21.72 -34.48 -39.15
N LYS A 111 -20.80 -35.06 -38.37
CA LYS A 111 -20.41 -36.48 -38.51
C LYS A 111 -21.61 -37.41 -38.33
N PHE A 112 -22.48 -37.11 -37.37
CA PHE A 112 -23.68 -37.89 -37.09
C PHE A 112 -24.72 -37.80 -38.23
N ILE A 113 -24.90 -36.62 -38.82
CA ILE A 113 -25.77 -36.41 -39.98
C ILE A 113 -25.24 -37.20 -41.19
N GLU A 114 -23.94 -37.14 -41.48
CA GLU A 114 -23.32 -37.92 -42.55
C GLU A 114 -23.51 -39.43 -42.36
N LEU A 115 -23.30 -39.92 -41.14
CA LEU A 115 -23.54 -41.33 -40.78
C LEU A 115 -25.01 -41.72 -41.00
N SER A 116 -25.94 -40.85 -40.58
CA SER A 116 -27.38 -41.06 -40.77
C SER A 116 -27.77 -41.13 -42.25
N GLN A 117 -27.16 -40.29 -43.09
CA GLN A 117 -27.38 -40.32 -44.54
C GLN A 117 -26.84 -41.61 -45.17
N LYS A 118 -25.63 -42.05 -44.79
CA LYS A 118 -25.05 -43.32 -45.25
C LYS A 118 -25.94 -44.52 -44.86
N LEU A 119 -26.41 -44.56 -43.61
CA LEU A 119 -27.34 -45.59 -43.13
C LEU A 119 -28.66 -45.60 -43.88
N LYS A 120 -29.18 -44.42 -44.27
CA LYS A 120 -30.39 -44.33 -45.08
C LYS A 120 -30.17 -44.88 -46.49
N GLY A 121 -29.04 -44.53 -47.13
CA GLY A 121 -28.70 -45.01 -48.47
C GLY A 121 -28.60 -46.54 -48.55
N ILE A 122 -27.79 -47.16 -47.69
CA ILE A 122 -27.61 -48.63 -47.70
C ILE A 122 -28.90 -49.39 -47.36
N ARG A 123 -29.81 -48.77 -46.60
CA ARG A 123 -31.13 -49.34 -46.30
C ARG A 123 -32.06 -49.29 -47.51
N GLU A 124 -32.02 -48.21 -48.28
CA GLU A 124 -32.82 -48.04 -49.50
C GLU A 124 -32.31 -48.94 -50.64
N GLU A 125 -30.99 -49.07 -50.77
CA GLU A 125 -30.33 -49.97 -51.71
C GLU A 125 -30.47 -51.45 -51.29
N ASN A 126 -30.68 -51.70 -50.00
CA ASN A 126 -30.78 -53.03 -49.39
C ASN A 126 -29.55 -53.91 -49.65
N GLU A 127 -28.39 -53.26 -49.85
CA GLU A 127 -27.08 -53.85 -50.06
C GLU A 127 -26.19 -53.49 -48.86
N PHE A 128 -26.06 -54.44 -47.93
CA PHE A 128 -25.17 -54.30 -46.78
C PHE A 128 -24.58 -55.66 -46.42
N ASN A 129 -23.37 -55.66 -45.87
CA ASN A 129 -22.70 -56.85 -45.36
C ASN A 129 -22.27 -56.66 -43.90
N ASP A 130 -21.72 -57.71 -43.29
CA ASP A 130 -21.25 -57.67 -41.90
C ASP A 130 -20.17 -56.60 -41.66
N PHE A 131 -19.35 -56.30 -42.68
CA PHE A 131 -18.33 -55.27 -42.58
C PHE A 131 -18.94 -53.87 -42.49
N ASP A 132 -19.97 -53.57 -43.29
CA ASP A 132 -20.68 -52.28 -43.24
C ASP A 132 -21.34 -52.07 -41.88
N LEU A 133 -22.02 -53.10 -41.36
CA LEU A 133 -22.68 -53.05 -40.05
C LEU A 133 -21.66 -52.82 -38.92
N ASN A 134 -20.54 -53.55 -38.93
CA ASN A 134 -19.47 -53.36 -37.94
C ASN A 134 -18.85 -51.95 -38.05
N ASN A 135 -18.65 -51.44 -39.26
CA ASN A 135 -18.10 -50.10 -39.49
C ASN A 135 -19.03 -49.00 -38.95
N PHE A 136 -20.35 -49.11 -39.17
CA PHE A 136 -21.31 -48.16 -38.61
C PHE A 136 -21.35 -48.22 -37.08
N GLN A 137 -21.26 -49.42 -36.49
CA GLN A 137 -21.21 -49.57 -35.04
C GLN A 137 -19.94 -48.96 -34.43
N LEU A 138 -18.79 -49.09 -35.11
CA LEU A 138 -17.54 -48.42 -34.72
C LEU A 138 -17.68 -46.90 -34.79
N GLN A 139 -18.23 -46.36 -35.89
CA GLN A 139 -18.45 -44.91 -36.03
C GLN A 139 -19.40 -44.35 -34.96
N LEU A 140 -20.49 -45.07 -34.64
CA LEU A 140 -21.39 -44.69 -33.53
C LEU A 140 -20.66 -44.65 -32.18
N THR A 141 -19.80 -45.64 -31.93
CA THR A 141 -19.02 -45.71 -30.69
C THR A 141 -18.04 -44.54 -30.61
N GLN A 142 -17.33 -44.22 -31.71
CA GLN A 142 -16.42 -43.09 -31.78
C GLN A 142 -17.13 -41.75 -31.56
N ILE A 143 -18.26 -41.52 -32.22
CA ILE A 143 -19.08 -40.31 -32.04
C ILE A 143 -19.52 -40.17 -30.58
N THR A 144 -19.92 -41.28 -29.94
CA THR A 144 -20.32 -41.31 -28.53
C THR A 144 -19.15 -40.97 -27.61
N GLU A 145 -17.96 -41.51 -27.87
CA GLU A 145 -16.76 -41.22 -27.08
C GLU A 145 -16.33 -39.74 -27.23
N GLU A 146 -16.32 -39.22 -28.46
CA GLU A 146 -15.97 -37.81 -28.74
C GLU A 146 -16.95 -36.83 -28.06
N LEU A 147 -18.25 -37.16 -28.01
CA LEU A 147 -19.27 -36.32 -27.35
C LEU A 147 -19.08 -36.27 -25.83
N ASN A 148 -18.74 -37.40 -25.21
CA ASN A 148 -18.53 -37.47 -23.76
C ASN A 148 -17.18 -36.87 -23.34
N LYS A 149 -16.17 -36.96 -24.21
CA LYS A 149 -14.82 -36.46 -23.93
C LYS A 149 -14.18 -35.91 -25.21
N PRO A 150 -14.33 -34.60 -25.49
CA PRO A 150 -13.70 -33.98 -26.64
C PRO A 150 -12.17 -34.04 -26.50
N SER A 151 -11.50 -34.68 -27.47
CA SER A 151 -10.05 -34.93 -27.43
C SER A 151 -9.21 -33.68 -27.76
N ASN A 152 -9.85 -32.64 -28.30
CA ASN A 152 -9.23 -31.41 -28.79
C ASN A 152 -9.14 -30.29 -27.74
N ILE A 153 -9.71 -30.47 -26.54
CA ILE A 153 -9.74 -29.44 -25.49
C ILE A 153 -8.99 -29.95 -24.26
N SER A 154 -8.01 -29.18 -23.79
CA SER A 154 -7.30 -29.46 -22.54
C SER A 154 -7.14 -28.18 -21.73
N ILE A 155 -7.45 -28.23 -20.43
CA ILE A 155 -7.14 -27.16 -19.49
C ILE A 155 -5.70 -27.36 -19.02
N ARG A 156 -4.90 -26.30 -19.08
CA ARG A 156 -3.51 -26.28 -18.61
C ARG A 156 -3.31 -25.12 -17.67
N GLN A 157 -2.36 -25.27 -16.75
CA GLN A 157 -1.95 -24.22 -15.83
C GLN A 157 -0.62 -23.63 -16.29
N ASP A 158 -0.55 -22.30 -16.37
CA ASP A 158 0.69 -21.61 -16.65
C ASP A 158 1.61 -21.57 -15.43
N SER A 159 2.92 -21.62 -15.67
CA SER A 159 3.95 -21.69 -14.63
C SER A 159 4.38 -20.31 -14.09
N GLN A 160 3.87 -19.22 -14.67
CA GLN A 160 4.20 -17.85 -14.28
C GLN A 160 3.34 -17.38 -13.10
N GLU A 161 3.88 -16.49 -12.26
CA GLU A 161 3.11 -15.87 -11.18
C GLU A 161 2.03 -14.96 -11.76
N PHE A 162 0.77 -15.33 -11.55
CA PHE A 162 -0.40 -14.58 -11.99
C PHE A 162 -0.68 -13.37 -11.10
N ILE A 163 -0.69 -13.56 -9.77
CA ILE A 163 -0.91 -12.50 -8.79
C ILE A 163 0.40 -12.13 -8.10
N LYS A 164 0.78 -10.86 -8.17
CA LYS A 164 1.98 -10.34 -7.50
C LYS A 164 1.77 -10.28 -5.99
N LYS A 165 2.69 -10.88 -5.23
CA LYS A 165 2.66 -10.85 -3.76
C LYS A 165 3.03 -9.48 -3.19
N ILE A 166 2.29 -9.02 -2.18
CA ILE A 166 2.67 -7.86 -1.35
C ILE A 166 3.39 -8.29 -0.07
N SER A 167 4.25 -7.42 0.46
CA SER A 167 4.99 -7.65 1.71
C SER A 167 5.06 -6.37 2.55
N VAL A 168 5.08 -6.54 3.87
CA VAL A 168 5.28 -5.44 4.81
C VAL A 168 6.74 -5.43 5.22
N ILE A 169 7.42 -4.30 4.99
CA ILE A 169 8.83 -4.10 5.36
C ILE A 169 8.86 -3.03 6.44
N SER A 170 9.51 -3.32 7.57
CA SER A 170 9.77 -2.32 8.61
C SER A 170 11.21 -1.85 8.53
N SER A 171 11.40 -0.54 8.41
CA SER A 171 12.70 0.10 8.62
C SER A 171 12.76 0.64 10.06
N PRO A 172 13.91 0.53 10.75
CA PRO A 172 14.05 1.13 12.08
C PRO A 172 13.85 2.65 12.00
N PHE A 173 13.17 3.21 13.01
CA PHE A 173 12.91 4.64 13.10
C PHE A 173 14.23 5.43 13.19
N GLY A 174 14.41 6.42 12.32
CA GLY A 174 15.52 7.36 12.43
C GLY A 174 15.43 8.14 13.73
N SER A 175 16.49 8.12 14.54
CA SER A 175 16.58 8.87 15.79
C SER A 175 16.30 10.35 15.53
N ILE A 176 15.35 10.94 16.24
CA ILE A 176 15.12 12.40 16.27
C ILE A 176 16.28 13.06 17.02
N ASN A 177 17.46 13.08 16.40
CA ASN A 177 18.61 13.85 16.85
C ASN A 177 18.69 15.09 15.98
N GLY A 178 17.95 16.16 16.32
CA GLY A 178 18.04 17.40 15.54
C GLY A 178 16.93 18.43 15.73
N LEU A 179 16.54 18.77 16.96
CA LEU A 179 15.96 20.10 17.20
C LEU A 179 17.10 21.07 17.54
N VAL A 180 17.89 21.43 16.53
CA VAL A 180 18.58 22.72 16.57
C VAL A 180 17.49 23.76 16.32
N PHE A 181 17.13 24.53 17.34
CA PHE A 181 16.36 25.77 17.19
C PHE A 181 17.23 26.79 16.43
N GLY A 182 17.43 26.54 15.13
CA GLY A 182 17.96 27.48 14.17
C GLY A 182 16.82 28.38 13.74
N SER A 183 16.72 29.53 14.40
CA SER A 183 15.81 30.61 14.02
C SER A 183 15.80 30.83 12.51
N LEU A 184 14.64 30.67 11.89
CA LEU A 184 14.35 31.32 10.62
C LEU A 184 12.96 31.97 10.67
N VAL A 185 12.78 32.88 11.63
CA VAL A 185 11.83 33.98 11.43
C VAL A 185 12.63 35.11 10.79
N LYS A 186 12.57 35.14 9.46
CA LYS A 186 13.10 36.17 8.58
C LYS A 186 12.27 37.45 8.80
N PHE A 187 12.62 38.27 9.79
CA PHE A 187 12.27 39.69 9.75
C PHE A 187 13.40 40.43 9.04
N GLY A 188 13.11 40.89 7.83
CA GLY A 188 14.04 41.66 7.03
C GLY A 188 14.35 43.00 7.70
N CYS A 189 15.63 43.38 7.69
CA CYS A 189 16.08 44.75 7.51
C CYS A 189 17.54 44.71 7.01
N SER A 190 17.76 45.48 5.95
CA SER A 190 18.96 45.56 5.12
C SER A 190 20.22 46.02 5.86
N GLY A 191 21.40 45.57 5.41
CA GLY A 191 22.68 46.20 5.78
C GLY A 191 23.94 45.34 5.61
N SER A 192 24.40 45.19 4.37
CA SER A 192 25.81 45.15 3.92
C SER A 192 26.93 44.52 4.80
N GLY A 193 27.57 43.47 4.24
CA GLY A 193 29.04 43.37 4.16
C GLY A 193 29.72 42.18 4.88
N GLY A 194 30.52 41.41 4.13
CA GLY A 194 31.70 40.71 4.66
C GLY A 194 31.69 39.17 4.61
N GLN A 195 32.60 38.60 3.83
CA GLN A 195 32.85 37.17 3.56
C GLN A 195 33.56 36.45 4.73
N THR A 196 33.47 35.11 4.80
CA THR A 196 34.60 34.14 4.84
C THR A 196 34.10 32.69 5.09
N THR A 197 35.01 31.71 4.91
CA THR A 197 34.87 30.39 4.27
C THR A 197 35.05 29.15 5.19
N ALA A 198 34.88 27.95 4.58
CA ALA A 198 35.29 26.58 4.98
C ALA A 198 34.25 25.76 5.77
N ASN A 199 33.65 24.68 5.24
CA ASN A 199 34.14 23.35 4.80
C ASN A 199 34.71 22.49 5.93
N THR A 200 34.02 21.40 6.28
CA THR A 200 34.57 20.02 6.28
C THR A 200 33.45 18.98 6.42
N ASN A 201 33.50 17.98 5.53
CA ASN A 201 32.81 16.69 5.61
C ASN A 201 33.26 15.86 6.82
N SER A 202 32.38 15.03 7.36
CA SER A 202 32.76 13.71 7.86
C SER A 202 31.61 12.71 7.80
N ALA A 203 31.88 11.61 7.11
CA ALA A 203 31.10 10.39 7.09
C ALA A 203 31.33 9.61 8.41
N PHE A 204 30.30 8.89 8.88
CA PHE A 204 30.50 7.87 9.90
C PHE A 204 29.58 6.67 9.62
N SER A 205 30.20 5.56 9.22
CA SER A 205 29.62 4.23 9.12
C SER A 205 29.79 3.52 10.46
N ILE A 206 28.73 2.88 10.97
CA ILE A 206 28.87 1.81 11.98
C ILE A 206 27.90 0.69 11.62
N GLY A 207 28.46 -0.48 11.32
CA GLY A 207 27.74 -1.73 11.27
C GLY A 207 27.57 -2.32 12.66
N SER A 208 26.53 -3.12 12.85
CA SER A 208 26.46 -4.06 13.95
C SER A 208 25.61 -5.27 13.58
N THR A 209 26.16 -6.39 14.02
CA THR A 209 25.95 -7.78 13.66
C THR A 209 24.64 -8.35 14.22
N ASN A 210 23.99 -9.19 13.41
CA ASN A 210 22.89 -10.08 13.82
C ASN A 210 23.33 -11.04 14.94
N GLN A 211 22.49 -11.22 15.95
CA GLN A 211 22.36 -12.50 16.65
C GLN A 211 20.89 -12.81 16.95
N SER A 212 20.49 -13.95 16.39
CA SER A 212 19.23 -14.68 16.49
C SER A 212 19.07 -15.37 17.84
N ILE A 213 17.85 -15.37 18.41
CA ILE A 213 17.35 -16.47 19.24
C ILE A 213 15.90 -16.76 18.83
N PHE A 214 15.72 -17.83 18.05
CA PHE A 214 14.43 -18.50 17.84
C PHE A 214 14.25 -19.55 18.94
N GLY A 215 13.15 -19.47 19.67
CA GLY A 215 12.66 -20.53 20.55
C GLY A 215 11.38 -21.13 19.97
N ASN A 216 11.50 -22.31 19.35
CA ASN A 216 10.39 -23.14 18.92
C ASN A 216 9.66 -23.74 20.13
N SER A 217 8.33 -23.84 20.07
CA SER A 217 7.61 -24.95 20.70
C SER A 217 6.33 -25.26 19.91
N LEU A 218 6.44 -26.29 19.07
CA LEU A 218 5.34 -27.08 18.55
C LEU A 218 4.90 -28.07 19.64
N LYS A 219 3.60 -28.14 19.95
CA LYS A 219 2.97 -29.42 20.31
C LYS A 219 1.56 -29.49 19.72
N SER A 220 1.45 -30.48 18.83
CA SER A 220 0.23 -31.04 18.25
C SER A 220 -0.57 -31.81 19.29
N GLY A 221 -1.87 -31.96 19.03
CA GLY A 221 -2.77 -32.84 19.78
C GLY A 221 -4.04 -33.10 18.98
N TYR A 222 -3.96 -34.02 18.03
CA TYR A 222 -5.08 -34.66 17.34
C TYR A 222 -5.72 -35.72 18.26
N HIS A 223 -7.05 -35.74 18.34
CA HIS A 223 -7.96 -36.89 18.52
C HIS A 223 -9.38 -36.28 18.42
N GLY A 224 -10.34 -36.75 17.62
CA GLY A 224 -10.62 -38.09 17.13
C GLY A 224 -12.07 -38.40 17.50
N PHE A 225 -12.91 -38.62 16.49
CA PHE A 225 -14.37 -38.84 16.50
C PHE A 225 -14.93 -39.79 17.58
N GLY A 226 -16.18 -39.50 17.97
CA GLY A 226 -17.12 -40.36 18.70
C GLY A 226 -18.45 -39.65 18.85
#